data_AF-A0A0S4QTA5-F1
#
_entry.id   AF-A0A0S4QTA5-F1
#
_cell.length_a   1.000
_cell.length_b   1.000
_cell.length_c   1.000
_cell.angle_alpha   90.00
_cell.angle_beta   90.00
_cell.angle_gamma   90.00
#
_symmetry.space_group_name_H-M   'P 1'
#
loop_
_entity.id
_entity.type
_entity.pdbx_description
1 polymer ?
#
loop_
_entity_poly.entity_id
_entity_poly.type
_entity_poly.pdbx_seq_one_letter_code
_entity_poly.pdbx_strand_id
1 'polypeptide(L)' 'MARRARLSWPQEHHQASEVVVRRVDPGRGWTLEQARDLVEQGYSIENVAERTGFPAKMLDVAVKD' A
#
# COMPACT_ATOMS: atom_id res chain seq x y z
N MET A 1 -23.03 -40.13 31.77
CA MET A 1 -21.68 -39.73 31.30
C MET A 1 -21.80 -39.23 29.87
N ALA A 2 -21.55 -37.95 29.61
CA ALA A 2 -21.49 -37.40 28.25
C ALA A 2 -20.13 -36.73 28.05
N ARG A 3 -19.31 -37.27 27.14
CA ARG A 3 -17.99 -36.71 26.82
C ARG A 3 -18.21 -35.55 25.84
N ARG A 4 -17.91 -34.32 26.28
CA ARG A 4 -17.85 -33.15 25.39
C ARG A 4 -16.65 -33.31 24.46
N ALA A 5 -16.90 -33.62 23.18
CA ALA A 5 -15.89 -33.51 22.14
C ALA A 5 -15.53 -32.04 21.96
N ARG A 6 -14.26 -31.68 22.19
CA ARG A 6 -13.75 -30.34 21.89
C ARG A 6 -13.57 -30.26 20.39
N LEU A 7 -14.31 -29.36 19.73
CA LEU A 7 -14.07 -29.00 18.34
C LEU A 7 -12.67 -28.36 18.25
N SER A 8 -11.68 -29.14 17.81
CA SER A 8 -10.40 -28.61 17.38
C SER A 8 -10.54 -28.15 15.93
N TRP A 9 -10.57 -26.84 15.72
CA TRP A 9 -10.40 -26.29 14.38
C TRP A 9 -8.98 -26.67 13.90
N PRO A 10 -8.80 -27.29 12.72
CA PRO A 10 -7.46 -27.53 12.22
C PRO A 10 -6.81 -26.16 11.99
N GLN A 11 -5.73 -25.90 12.71
CA GLN A 11 -4.91 -24.72 12.53
C GLN A 11 -4.16 -24.89 11.21
N GLU A 12 -4.85 -24.75 10.07
CA GLU A 12 -4.20 -24.58 8.78
C GLU A 12 -3.45 -23.25 8.83
N HIS A 13 -2.18 -23.33 9.24
CA HIS A 13 -1.21 -22.28 9.04
C HIS A 13 -0.98 -22.18 7.53
N HIS A 14 -1.82 -21.40 6.83
CA HIS A 14 -1.42 -20.85 5.55
C HIS A 14 -0.15 -20.04 5.80
N GLN A 15 1.00 -20.53 5.35
CA GLN A 15 2.23 -19.74 5.37
C GLN A 15 1.93 -18.44 4.64
N ALA A 16 2.18 -17.31 5.29
CA ALA A 16 2.05 -16.00 4.64
C ALA A 16 2.97 -16.00 3.43
N SER A 17 2.40 -15.83 2.23
CA SER A 17 3.16 -15.78 0.99
C SER A 17 4.18 -14.64 1.04
N GLU A 18 5.32 -14.83 0.37
CA GLU A 18 6.36 -13.82 0.24
C GLU A 18 5.81 -12.52 -0.36
N VAL A 19 5.93 -11.41 0.38
CA VAL A 19 5.49 -10.08 -0.07
C VAL A 19 6.60 -9.43 -0.88
N VAL A 20 6.44 -9.37 -2.20
CA VAL A 20 7.37 -8.66 -3.09
C VAL A 20 6.96 -7.18 -3.18
N VAL A 21 7.68 -6.31 -2.46
CA VAL A 21 7.48 -4.85 -2.55
C VAL A 21 8.26 -4.31 -3.75
N ARG A 22 7.54 -3.80 -4.76
CA ARG A 22 8.16 -3.12 -5.90
C ARG A 22 8.20 -1.61 -5.65
N ARG A 23 9.40 -1.04 -5.64
CA ARG A 23 9.60 0.41 -5.61
C ARG A 23 9.31 0.98 -7.00
N VAL A 24 8.34 1.88 -7.10
CA VAL A 24 8.07 2.62 -8.33
C VAL A 24 9.09 3.75 -8.43
N ASP A 25 9.87 3.76 -9.51
CA ASP A 25 10.68 4.91 -9.90
C ASP A 25 10.00 5.58 -11.10
N PRO A 26 9.59 6.86 -10.98
CA PRO A 26 8.82 7.51 -12.04
C PRO A 26 9.72 8.04 -13.18
N GLY A 27 11.03 7.79 -13.15
CA GLY A 27 11.99 8.19 -14.19
C GLY A 27 12.23 9.70 -14.29
N ARG A 28 11.54 10.52 -13.50
CA ARG A 28 11.65 11.99 -13.49
C ARG A 28 12.52 12.53 -12.35
N GLY A 29 13.15 11.66 -11.56
CA GLY A 29 13.98 12.05 -10.42
C GLY A 29 13.21 12.55 -9.18
N TRP A 30 11.88 12.39 -9.17
CA TRP A 30 11.04 12.70 -8.01
C TRP A 30 10.95 11.50 -7.09
N THR A 31 11.03 11.73 -5.78
CA THR A 31 10.72 10.70 -4.79
C THR A 31 9.23 10.67 -4.46
N LEU A 32 8.74 9.54 -3.95
CA LEU A 32 7.34 9.42 -3.53
C LEU A 32 7.00 10.40 -2.39
N GLU A 33 7.93 10.61 -1.46
CA GLU A 33 7.79 11.58 -0.36
C GLU A 33 7.61 13.00 -0.90
N GLN A 34 8.46 13.44 -1.84
CA GLN A 34 8.32 14.76 -2.46
C GLN A 34 7.00 14.91 -3.22
N ALA A 35 6.52 13.84 -3.86
CA ALA A 35 5.22 13.85 -4.52
C ALA A 35 4.07 13.94 -3.49
N ARG A 36 4.17 13.25 -2.34
CA ARG A 36 3.23 13.36 -1.22
C ARG A 36 3.20 14.77 -0.65
N ASP A 37 4.36 15.37 -0.42
CA ASP A 37 4.46 16.74 0.11
C ASP A 37 3.70 17.75 -0.78
N LEU A 38 3.73 17.56 -2.10
CA LEU A 38 2.96 18.40 -3.02
C LEU A 38 1.45 18.21 -2.84
N VAL A 39 0.98 16.97 -2.65
CA VAL A 39 -0.45 16.74 -2.39
C VAL A 39 -0.86 17.34 -1.04
N GLU A 40 -0.03 17.22 0.00
CA GLU A 40 -0.28 17.82 1.32
C GLU A 40 -0.29 19.36 1.29
N GLN A 41 0.51 19.97 0.42
CA GLN A 41 0.48 21.41 0.15
C GLN A 41 -0.82 21.88 -0.54
N GLY A 42 -1.70 20.95 -0.94
CA GLY A 42 -2.99 21.24 -1.55
C GLY A 42 -3.01 21.18 -3.07
N TYR A 43 -1.95 20.65 -3.72
CA TYR A 43 -2.01 20.37 -5.15
C TYR A 43 -2.89 19.15 -5.43
N SER A 44 -3.63 19.18 -6.56
CA SER A 44 -4.45 18.03 -6.96
C SER A 44 -3.58 16.82 -7.29
N ILE A 45 -4.06 15.64 -6.89
CA ILE A 45 -3.37 14.36 -7.11
C ILE A 45 -3.07 14.14 -8.60
N GLU A 46 -3.98 14.55 -9.49
CA GLU A 46 -3.83 14.42 -10.94
C GLU A 46 -2.66 15.26 -11.47
N ASN A 47 -2.54 16.51 -11.02
CA ASN A 47 -1.45 17.39 -11.41
C ASN A 47 -0.09 16.89 -10.87
N VAL A 48 -0.08 16.36 -9.64
CA VAL A 48 1.14 15.76 -9.08
C VAL A 48 1.53 14.50 -9.85
N ALA A 49 0.56 13.66 -10.22
CA ALA A 49 0.81 12.44 -11.00
C ALA A 49 1.42 12.75 -12.37
N GLU A 50 0.91 13.75 -13.09
CA GLU A 50 1.45 14.17 -14.38
C GLU A 50 2.88 14.72 -14.28
N ARG A 51 3.15 15.52 -13.23
CA ARG A 51 4.46 16.17 -13.05
C ARG A 51 5.54 15.22 -12.55
N THR A 52 5.19 14.40 -11.57
CA THR A 52 6.14 13.51 -10.91
C THR A 52 6.29 12.19 -11.63
N GLY A 53 5.25 11.75 -12.36
CA GLY A 53 5.17 10.44 -13.01
C GLY A 53 4.65 9.33 -12.10
N PHE A 54 4.33 9.63 -10.83
CA PHE A 54 3.72 8.66 -9.94
C PHE A 54 2.23 8.43 -10.27
N PRO A 55 1.73 7.19 -10.19
CA PRO A 55 0.30 6.93 -10.37
C PRO A 55 -0.54 7.64 -9.30
N ALA A 56 -1.66 8.24 -9.70
CA ALA A 56 -2.60 8.90 -8.78
C ALA A 56 -3.03 8.01 -7.60
N LYS A 57 -3.24 6.72 -7.84
CA LYS A 57 -3.60 5.74 -6.79
C LYS A 57 -2.51 5.58 -5.73
N MET A 58 -1.24 5.71 -6.11
CA MET A 58 -0.11 5.61 -5.19
C MET A 58 -0.02 6.85 -4.30
N LEU A 59 -0.30 8.03 -4.88
CA LEU A 59 -0.37 9.29 -4.14
C LEU A 59 -1.57 9.32 -3.18
N ASP A 60 -2.74 8.81 -3.58
CA ASP A 60 -3.93 8.74 -2.71
C ASP A 60 -3.73 7.81 -1.50
N VAL A 61 -3.05 6.68 -1.69
CA VAL A 61 -2.68 5.78 -0.58
C VAL A 61 -1.65 6.45 0.33
N ALA A 62 -0.64 7.12 -0.25
CA ALA A 62 0.42 7.77 0.52
C ALA A 62 -0.08 8.93 1.41
N VAL A 63 -1.21 9.57 1.08
CA VAL A 63 -1.79 10.67 1.88
C VAL A 63 -2.74 10.18 2.98
N LYS A 64 -3.29 8.97 2.84
CA LYS A 64 -4.24 8.38 3.80
C LYS A 64 -3.56 7.60 4.94
N ASP A 65 -2.24 7.43 4.88
CA ASP A 65 -1.37 6.82 5.89
C ASP A 65 -0.74 7.90 6.79
#